data_AF-A0A7J6E1C6-F1
#
_entry.id   AF-A0A7J6E1C6-F1
#
_cell.length_a   1.000
_cell.length_b   1.000
_cell.length_c   1.000
_cell.angle_alpha   90.00
_cell.angle_beta   90.00
_cell.angle_gamma   90.00
#
_symmetry.space_group_name_H-M   'P 1'
#
loop_
_entity.id
_entity.type
_entity.pdbx_description
1 polymer ?
#
loop_
_entity_poly.entity_id
_entity_poly.type
_entity_poly.pdbx_seq_one_letter_code
_entity_poly.pdbx_strand_id
1 'polypeptide(L)'
;MTSSSSSGSTRRAVLKQCVASYKAVIGSFKSARTELSEDAMSANYDVMVAVDYIDSCESEMSLKNVQVLSMAERNNQYIICIVSIFLISALYI
;
A
#
# COMPACT_ATOMS: atom_id res chain seq x y z
N MET A 1 18.19 25.28 21.34
CA MET A 1 19.13 24.33 20.70
C MET A 1 18.38 23.59 19.60
N THR A 2 19.02 23.49 18.44
CA THR A 2 18.44 23.27 17.10
C THR A 2 17.94 21.84 16.84
N SER A 3 16.63 21.68 16.63
CA SER A 3 15.95 20.39 16.35
C SER A 3 15.93 19.98 14.87
N SER A 4 16.75 20.57 14.02
CA SER A 4 16.71 20.41 12.55
C SER A 4 17.35 19.11 12.03
N SER A 5 18.03 18.33 12.87
CA SER A 5 18.70 17.07 12.49
C SER A 5 17.83 15.80 12.65
N SER A 6 16.90 15.77 13.62
CA SER A 6 16.07 14.57 13.87
C SER A 6 14.84 14.46 12.96
N SER A 7 14.30 15.59 12.48
CA SER A 7 13.11 15.58 11.61
C SER A 7 13.42 15.06 10.20
N GLY A 8 14.62 15.39 9.67
CA GLY A 8 15.05 14.93 8.34
C GLY A 8 15.40 13.44 8.29
N SER A 9 16.01 12.91 9.35
CA SER A 9 16.30 11.47 9.46
C SER A 9 15.02 10.65 9.69
N THR A 10 14.10 11.15 10.52
CA THR A 10 12.78 10.54 10.74
C THR A 10 11.96 10.48 9.45
N ARG A 11 11.83 11.61 8.73
CA ARG A 11 11.12 11.65 7.44
C ARG A 11 11.69 10.66 6.43
N ARG A 12 13.02 10.57 6.32
CA ARG A 12 13.68 9.62 5.41
C ARG A 12 13.39 8.17 5.78
N ALA A 13 13.35 7.83 7.06
CA ALA A 13 13.02 6.49 7.53
C ALA A 13 11.58 6.11 7.18
N VAL A 14 10.62 7.00 7.45
CA VAL A 14 9.20 6.82 7.10
C VAL A 14 9.03 6.59 5.59
N LEU A 15 9.67 7.42 4.75
CA LEU A 15 9.57 7.27 3.30
C LEU A 15 10.20 5.96 2.80
N LYS A 16 11.28 5.48 3.43
CA LYS A 16 11.84 4.15 3.10
C LYS A 16 10.87 3.04 3.43
N GLN A 17 10.16 3.13 4.56
CA GLN A 17 9.12 2.17 4.93
C GLN A 17 7.98 2.18 3.90
N CYS A 18 7.47 3.35 3.53
CA CYS A 18 6.44 3.47 2.48
C CYS A 18 6.90 2.89 1.14
N VAL A 19 8.17 3.07 0.75
CA VAL A 19 8.72 2.42 -0.46
C VAL A 19 8.72 0.89 -0.34
N ALA A 20 9.02 0.33 0.83
CA ALA A 20 8.93 -1.10 1.07
C ALA A 20 7.49 -1.60 0.97
N SER A 21 6.54 -0.88 1.58
CA SER A 21 5.10 -1.14 1.45
C SER A 21 4.65 -1.15 -0.01
N TYR A 22 5.04 -0.16 -0.82
CA TYR A 22 4.67 -0.13 -2.24
C TYR A 22 5.26 -1.29 -3.05
N LYS A 23 6.47 -1.74 -2.72
CA LYS A 23 7.03 -2.94 -3.35
C LYS A 23 6.21 -4.18 -3.01
N ALA A 24 5.72 -4.28 -1.78
CA ALA A 24 4.86 -5.36 -1.34
C ALA A 24 3.48 -5.33 -2.03
N VAL A 25 2.85 -4.15 -2.16
CA VAL A 25 1.64 -3.93 -2.99
C VAL A 25 1.82 -4.43 -4.42
N ILE A 26 2.94 -4.07 -5.06
CA ILE A 26 3.26 -4.55 -6.42
C ILE A 26 3.43 -6.07 -6.44
N GLY A 27 4.03 -6.65 -5.40
CA GLY A 27 4.17 -8.10 -5.24
C GLY A 27 2.81 -8.79 -5.18
N SER A 28 1.92 -8.32 -4.31
CA SER A 28 0.54 -8.79 -4.19
C SER A 28 -0.21 -8.75 -5.52
N PHE A 29 -0.16 -7.63 -6.25
CA PHE A 29 -0.83 -7.58 -7.56
C PHE A 29 -0.24 -8.53 -8.60
N LYS A 30 1.08 -8.76 -8.57
CA LYS A 30 1.71 -9.74 -9.47
C LYS A 30 1.27 -11.16 -9.14
N SER A 31 1.21 -11.49 -7.85
CA SER A 31 0.76 -12.79 -7.35
C SER A 31 -0.70 -13.02 -7.72
N ALA A 32 -1.59 -12.08 -7.38
CA ALA A 32 -3.00 -12.12 -7.75
C ALA A 32 -3.23 -12.31 -9.25
N ARG A 33 -2.43 -11.64 -10.09
CA ARG A 33 -2.54 -11.79 -11.55
C ARG A 33 -2.18 -13.21 -12.03
N THR A 34 -1.19 -13.84 -11.41
CA THR A 34 -0.82 -15.23 -11.72
C THR A 34 -1.93 -16.18 -11.26
N GLU A 35 -2.46 -15.97 -10.06
CA GLU A 35 -3.48 -16.83 -9.46
C GLU A 35 -4.86 -16.65 -10.08
N LEU A 36 -5.15 -15.53 -10.75
CA LEU A 36 -6.48 -15.22 -11.28
C LEU A 36 -7.06 -16.32 -12.19
N SER A 37 -6.21 -17.00 -12.97
CA SER A 37 -6.62 -18.11 -13.84
C SER A 37 -6.63 -19.48 -13.15
N GLU A 38 -6.04 -19.59 -11.97
CA GLU A 38 -5.85 -20.84 -11.23
C GLU A 38 -6.86 -20.95 -10.08
N ASP A 39 -6.90 -19.93 -9.23
CA ASP A 39 -7.78 -19.80 -8.08
C ASP A 39 -8.13 -18.32 -7.84
N ALA A 40 -9.34 -17.94 -8.23
CA ALA A 40 -9.83 -16.59 -8.08
C ALA A 40 -9.99 -16.16 -6.60
N MET A 41 -10.14 -17.12 -5.66
CA MET A 41 -10.22 -16.81 -4.23
C MET A 41 -8.85 -16.42 -3.67
N SER A 42 -7.79 -17.14 -4.04
CA SER A 42 -6.41 -16.78 -3.67
C SER A 42 -6.01 -15.45 -4.31
N ALA A 43 -6.34 -15.25 -5.60
CA ALA A 43 -6.09 -13.97 -6.25
C ALA A 43 -6.79 -12.78 -5.57
N ASN A 44 -8.04 -12.99 -5.11
CA ASN A 44 -8.78 -12.00 -4.34
C ASN A 44 -8.14 -11.72 -2.97
N TYR A 45 -7.67 -12.77 -2.29
CA TYR A 45 -6.94 -12.64 -1.03
C TYR A 45 -5.66 -11.80 -1.20
N ASP A 46 -4.87 -12.08 -2.23
CA ASP A 46 -3.64 -11.34 -2.53
C ASP A 46 -3.89 -9.85 -2.77
N VAL A 47 -4.96 -9.51 -3.49
CA VAL A 47 -5.40 -8.12 -3.71
C VAL A 47 -5.80 -7.45 -2.39
N MET A 48 -6.39 -8.18 -1.45
CA MET A 48 -6.76 -7.66 -0.15
C MET A 48 -5.55 -7.44 0.77
N VAL A 49 -4.55 -8.33 0.75
CA VAL A 49 -3.29 -8.14 1.47
C VAL A 49 -2.57 -6.84 1.04
N ALA A 50 -2.77 -6.39 -0.20
CA ALA A 50 -2.22 -5.11 -0.65
C ALA A 50 -2.73 -3.90 0.15
N VAL A 51 -3.94 -3.97 0.73
CA VAL A 51 -4.49 -2.91 1.60
C VAL A 51 -3.65 -2.75 2.86
N ASP A 52 -3.27 -3.85 3.50
CA ASP A 52 -2.48 -3.82 4.75
C ASP A 52 -1.14 -3.09 4.56
N TYR A 53 -0.53 -3.22 3.38
CA TYR A 53 0.70 -2.51 3.07
C TYR A 53 0.49 -1.00 2.88
N ILE A 54 -0.63 -0.59 2.28
CA ILE A 54 -1.00 0.82 2.14
C ILE A 54 -1.24 1.41 3.53
N ASP A 55 -2.03 0.72 4.37
CA ASP A 55 -2.33 1.12 5.73
C ASP A 55 -1.08 1.19 6.60
N SER A 56 -0.12 0.28 6.40
CA SER A 56 1.18 0.33 7.07
C SER A 56 1.94 1.63 6.76
N CYS A 57 1.93 2.10 5.51
CA CYS A 57 2.57 3.36 5.13
C CYS A 57 1.84 4.57 5.75
N GLU A 58 0.52 4.62 5.66
CA GLU A 58 -0.29 5.70 6.27
C GLU A 58 -0.11 5.75 7.79
N SER A 59 -0.12 4.59 8.45
CA SER A 59 0.07 4.48 9.89
C SER A 59 1.43 5.01 10.32
N GLU A 60 2.51 4.63 9.63
CA GLU A 60 3.86 5.12 9.98
C GLU A 60 4.01 6.62 9.72
N MET A 61 3.43 7.14 8.64
CA MET A 61 3.35 8.58 8.37
C MET A 61 2.61 9.33 9.48
N SER A 62 1.45 8.83 9.90
CA SER A 62 0.63 9.40 10.97
C SER A 62 1.35 9.38 12.33
N LEU A 63 1.89 8.23 12.73
CA LEU A 63 2.62 8.05 14.00
C LEU A 63 3.83 8.99 14.13
N LYS A 64 4.51 9.29 13.01
CA LYS A 64 5.68 10.17 12.98
C LYS A 64 5.37 11.61 12.59
N ASN A 65 4.10 11.97 12.42
CA ASN A 65 3.65 13.29 11.98
C ASN A 65 4.33 13.75 10.67
N VAL A 66 4.53 12.80 9.74
CA VAL A 66 5.09 13.07 8.41
C VAL A 66 3.94 13.14 7.42
N GLN A 67 3.71 14.34 6.87
CA GLN A 67 2.71 14.53 5.81
C GLN A 67 3.38 14.75 4.46
N VAL A 68 2.99 13.94 3.47
CA VAL A 68 3.39 14.08 2.07
C VAL A 68 2.14 13.86 1.22
N LEU A 69 1.54 14.95 0.74
CA LEU A 69 0.24 14.91 0.03
C LEU A 69 0.22 13.93 -1.14
N SER A 70 1.30 13.88 -1.93
CA SER A 70 1.41 12.97 -3.07
C SER A 70 1.46 11.48 -2.70
N MET A 71 1.79 11.15 -1.44
CA MET A 71 1.71 9.77 -0.94
C MET A 71 0.28 9.42 -0.55
N ALA A 72 -0.44 10.33 0.11
CA ALA A 72 -1.85 10.15 0.44
C ALA A 72 -2.71 9.97 -0.82
N GLU A 73 -2.49 10.80 -1.85
CA GLU A 73 -3.15 10.66 -3.15
C GLU A 73 -2.87 9.30 -3.80
N ARG A 74 -1.62 8.84 -3.74
CA ARG A 74 -1.21 7.54 -4.30
C ARG A 74 -1.81 6.37 -3.53
N ASN A 75 -1.87 6.46 -2.20
CA ASN A 75 -2.49 5.46 -1.35
C ASN A 75 -3.98 5.33 -1.66
N ASN A 76 -4.67 6.47 -1.76
CA ASN A 76 -6.08 6.49 -2.17
C ASN A 76 -6.29 5.89 -3.57
N GLN A 77 -5.40 6.18 -4.53
CA GLN A 77 -5.47 5.57 -5.86
C GLN A 77 -5.33 4.04 -5.82
N TYR A 78 -4.41 3.50 -5.02
CA TYR A 78 -4.27 2.06 -4.86
C TYR A 78 -5.52 1.43 -4.22
N ILE A 79 -6.11 2.06 -3.19
CA ILE A 79 -7.35 1.58 -2.59
C ILE A 79 -8.48 1.53 -3.62
N ILE A 80 -8.65 2.56 -4.43
CA ILE A 80 -9.65 2.57 -5.50
C ILE A 80 -9.41 1.42 -6.50
N CYS A 81 -8.16 1.18 -6.90
CA CYS A 81 -7.82 0.06 -7.77
C CYS A 81 -8.16 -1.29 -7.13
N ILE A 82 -7.82 -1.48 -5.86
CA ILE A 82 -8.09 -2.71 -5.10
C ILE A 82 -9.59 -2.98 -5.03
N VAL A 83 -10.39 -1.98 -4.64
CA VAL A 83 -11.86 -2.10 -4.56
C VAL A 83 -12.45 -2.43 -5.94
N SER A 84 -11.92 -1.81 -7.00
CA SER A 84 -12.37 -2.11 -8.37
C SER A 84 -12.08 -3.56 -8.75
N ILE A 85 -10.88 -4.07 -8.43
CA ILE A 85 -10.52 -5.46 -8.70
C ILE A 85 -11.41 -6.41 -7.89
N PHE A 86 -11.60 -6.15 -6.60
CA PHE A 86 -12.48 -6.93 -5.72
C PHE A 86 -13.91 -7.02 -6.24
N LEU A 87 -14.48 -5.88 -6.67
CA LEU A 87 -15.84 -5.86 -7.24
C LEU A 87 -15.93 -6.63 -8.55
N ILE A 88 -14.90 -6.58 -9.39
CA ILE A 88 -14.87 -7.37 -10.63
C ILE A 88 -14.74 -8.86 -10.31
N SER A 89 -13.83 -9.28 -9.42
CA SER A 89 -13.68 -10.69 -9.06
C SER A 89 -14.94 -11.25 -8.39
N ALA A 90 -15.61 -10.47 -7.54
CA ALA A 90 -16.87 -10.88 -6.91
C ALA A 90 -18.08 -10.99 -7.88
N LEU A 91 -17.95 -10.46 -9.10
CA LEU A 91 -18.97 -10.61 -10.15
C LEU A 91 -18.68 -11.79 -11.10
N TYR A 92 -17.45 -12.29 -11.12
CA TYR A 92 -17.00 -13.38 -11.99
C TYR A 92 -16.87 -14.74 -11.27
N ILE A 93 -16.91 -14.74 -9.93
CA ILE A 93 -17.04 -15.92 -9.05
C ILE A 93 -18.52 -16.06 -8.66
#